data_AF-A0A9E4PWE1-F1
#
_entry.id   AF-A0A9E4PWE1-F1
#
_cell.length_a   1.000
_cell.length_b   1.000
_cell.length_c   1.000
_cell.angle_alpha   90.00
_cell.angle_beta   90.00
_cell.angle_gamma   90.00
#
_symmetry.space_group_name_H-M   'P 1'
#
loop_
_entity.id
_entity.type
_entity.pdbx_description
1 polymer ?
#
loop_
_entity_poly.entity_id
_entity_poly.type
_entity_poly.pdbx_seq_one_letter_code
_entity_poly.pdbx_strand_id
1 'polypeptide(L)'
;GGPLSSPPQQGQPQPPHVFVGTAAINGVLAPEGTMVTAWIDGQKVPGAEAVVVSRPAPLSGGDAVGQALQPLGDRLVRVWKFDPPSQAWSFYDPRPAMSVYSTIDKISKGDFLQMILNAGQTVTLNNAERTLYQGVNFVFW
;
A
#
# COMPACT_ATOMS: atom_id res chain seq x y z
N GLY A 1 -25.01 -4.28 37.47
CA GLY A 1 -23.88 -4.29 36.52
C GLY A 1 -24.38 -3.71 35.22
N GLY A 2 -23.88 -2.55 34.82
CA GLY A 2 -24.24 -1.95 33.53
C GLY A 2 -23.57 -2.69 32.38
N PRO A 3 -24.12 -2.62 31.16
CA PRO A 3 -23.46 -3.18 29.99
C PRO A 3 -22.13 -2.46 29.79
N LEU A 4 -21.06 -3.24 29.64
CA LEU A 4 -19.78 -2.73 29.15
C LEU A 4 -20.02 -2.21 27.74
N SER A 5 -20.20 -0.89 27.61
CA SER A 5 -20.09 -0.21 26.33
C SER A 5 -18.69 -0.51 25.80
N SER A 6 -18.60 -1.25 24.71
CA SER A 6 -17.38 -1.37 23.93
C SER A 6 -16.86 0.06 23.68
N PRO A 7 -15.54 0.31 23.83
CA PRO A 7 -14.98 1.59 23.42
C PRO A 7 -15.40 1.87 21.98
N PRO A 8 -15.67 3.13 21.60
CA PRO A 8 -15.80 3.45 20.18
C PRO A 8 -14.56 2.90 19.49
N GLN A 9 -14.76 2.01 18.51
CA GLN A 9 -13.69 1.66 17.60
C GLN A 9 -13.31 2.97 16.92
N GLN A 10 -12.29 3.67 17.43
CA GLN A 10 -11.51 4.56 16.59
C GLN A 10 -11.08 3.66 15.44
N GLY A 11 -11.72 3.81 14.28
CA GLY A 11 -11.57 2.89 13.17
C GLY A 11 -10.08 2.69 12.94
N GLN A 12 -9.61 1.44 12.94
CA GLN A 12 -8.22 1.15 12.62
C GLN A 12 -7.85 1.95 11.37
N PRO A 13 -6.71 2.66 11.35
CA PRO A 13 -6.36 3.47 10.20
C PRO A 13 -6.46 2.58 8.96
N GLN A 14 -7.18 3.06 7.96
CA GLN A 14 -7.38 2.33 6.70
C GLN A 14 -6.33 2.84 5.72
N PRO A 15 -5.67 1.93 4.97
CA PRO A 15 -4.82 2.38 3.90
C PRO A 15 -5.62 3.14 2.84
N PRO A 16 -5.01 4.14 2.18
CA PRO A 16 -5.68 4.92 1.16
C PRO A 16 -5.93 4.10 -0.11
N HIS A 17 -6.77 4.63 -0.99
CA HIS A 17 -6.85 4.14 -2.38
C HIS A 17 -5.66 4.68 -3.18
N VAL A 18 -5.10 3.85 -4.08
CA VAL A 18 -4.01 4.23 -4.98
C VAL A 18 -4.47 4.07 -6.42
N PHE A 19 -4.35 5.15 -7.18
CA PHE A 19 -4.60 5.21 -8.62
C PHE A 19 -3.31 5.59 -9.32
N VAL A 20 -3.02 4.88 -10.41
CA VAL A 20 -1.86 5.11 -11.25
C VAL A 20 -2.32 5.05 -12.70
N GLY A 21 -1.82 5.95 -13.52
CA GLY A 21 -2.16 5.97 -14.93
C GLY A 21 -1.52 7.13 -15.67
N THR A 22 -1.94 7.29 -16.92
CA THR A 22 -1.51 8.37 -17.80
C THR A 22 -2.56 9.48 -17.80
N ALA A 23 -2.12 10.73 -17.71
CA ALA A 23 -2.99 11.89 -17.80
C ALA A 23 -2.94 12.49 -19.22
N ALA A 24 -4.10 12.85 -19.76
CA ALA A 24 -4.24 13.52 -21.06
C ALA A 24 -5.31 14.62 -21.01
N ILE A 25 -5.09 15.70 -21.74
CA ILE A 25 -6.00 16.83 -21.90
C ILE A 25 -6.44 16.84 -23.36
N ASN A 26 -7.74 16.64 -23.62
CA ASN A 26 -8.30 16.55 -24.98
C ASN A 26 -7.60 15.51 -25.88
N GLY A 27 -7.19 14.38 -25.30
CA GLY A 27 -6.48 13.30 -26.02
C GLY A 27 -4.97 13.53 -26.21
N VAL A 28 -4.44 14.68 -25.82
CA VAL A 28 -3.00 14.99 -25.85
C VAL A 28 -2.41 14.72 -24.47
N LEU A 29 -1.25 14.06 -24.39
CA LEU A 29 -0.59 13.79 -23.11
C LEU A 29 -0.36 15.08 -22.32
N ALA A 30 -0.68 15.04 -21.03
CA ALA A 30 -0.39 16.15 -20.14
C ALA A 30 1.14 16.34 -20.03
N PRO A 31 1.65 17.59 -20.09
CA PRO A 31 3.07 17.85 -19.90
C PRO A 31 3.58 17.37 -18.53
N GLU A 32 4.86 17.02 -18.47
CA GLU A 32 5.54 16.81 -17.18
C GLU A 32 5.44 18.06 -16.30
N GLY A 33 5.26 17.85 -14.99
CA GLY A 33 4.99 18.93 -14.04
C GLY A 33 3.50 19.30 -13.92
N THR A 34 2.62 18.77 -14.77
CA THR A 34 1.18 18.99 -14.64
C THR A 34 0.66 18.37 -13.34
N MET A 35 -0.04 19.15 -12.53
CA MET A 35 -0.68 18.66 -11.31
C MET A 35 -2.03 18.00 -11.62
N VAL A 36 -2.23 16.79 -11.10
CA VAL A 36 -3.46 16.01 -11.12
C VAL A 36 -4.05 16.04 -9.71
N THR A 37 -5.37 16.24 -9.59
CA THR A 37 -6.07 16.29 -8.30
C THR A 37 -7.33 15.42 -8.34
N ALA A 38 -7.62 14.72 -7.24
CA ALA A 38 -8.85 13.94 -7.11
C ALA A 38 -9.96 14.72 -6.41
N TRP A 39 -11.21 14.49 -6.83
CA TRP A 39 -12.41 15.13 -6.31
C TRP A 39 -13.50 14.09 -6.09
N ILE A 40 -14.27 14.25 -5.01
CA ILE A 40 -15.45 13.45 -4.69
C ILE A 40 -16.58 14.43 -4.39
N ASP A 41 -17.72 14.28 -5.06
CA ASP A 41 -18.91 15.12 -4.88
C ASP A 41 -18.64 16.64 -4.93
N GLY A 42 -17.74 17.06 -5.81
CA GLY A 42 -17.38 18.47 -5.98
C GLY A 42 -16.44 19.03 -4.91
N GLN A 43 -15.90 18.18 -4.01
CA GLN A 43 -14.87 18.55 -3.05
C GLN A 43 -13.54 17.89 -3.39
N LYS A 44 -12.46 18.67 -3.33
CA LYS A 44 -11.09 18.16 -3.52
C LYS A 44 -10.76 17.20 -2.38
N VAL A 45 -10.21 16.04 -2.71
CA VAL A 45 -9.68 15.09 -1.72
C VAL A 45 -8.30 15.60 -1.26
N PRO A 46 -8.13 16.00 0.01
CA PRO A 46 -6.83 16.47 0.50
C PRO A 46 -5.77 15.36 0.44
N GLY A 47 -4.56 15.68 -0.03
CA GLY A 47 -3.45 14.73 -0.11
C GLY A 47 -3.49 13.81 -1.34
N ALA A 48 -4.50 13.96 -2.21
CA ALA A 48 -4.63 13.20 -3.46
C ALA A 48 -4.08 13.98 -4.68
N GLU A 49 -3.09 14.85 -4.47
CA GLU A 49 -2.36 15.54 -5.52
C GLU A 49 -1.21 14.66 -6.05
N ALA A 50 -1.09 14.60 -7.37
CA ALA A 50 0.02 13.93 -8.05
C ALA A 50 0.58 14.84 -9.13
N VAL A 51 1.88 14.75 -9.39
CA VAL A 51 2.53 15.47 -10.50
C VAL A 51 2.80 14.48 -11.62
N VAL A 52 2.43 14.85 -12.84
CA VAL A 52 2.78 14.08 -14.04
C VAL A 52 4.29 14.05 -14.17
N VAL A 53 4.85 12.85 -14.21
CA VAL A 53 6.28 12.60 -14.43
C VAL A 53 6.44 11.76 -15.69
N SER A 54 7.52 12.01 -16.45
CA SER A 54 7.80 11.25 -17.68
C SER A 54 8.13 9.78 -17.41
N ARG A 55 8.72 9.49 -16.24
CA ARG A 55 9.02 8.12 -15.80
C ARG A 55 9.05 8.05 -14.26
N PRO A 56 8.37 7.07 -13.64
CA PRO A 56 8.51 6.82 -12.21
C PRO A 56 9.95 6.42 -11.87
N ALA A 57 10.51 7.03 -10.83
CA ALA A 57 11.82 6.64 -10.33
C ALA A 57 11.73 5.26 -9.64
N PRO A 58 12.65 4.32 -9.92
CA PRO A 58 12.72 3.08 -9.17
C PRO A 58 12.95 3.36 -7.68
N LEU A 59 12.31 2.57 -6.82
CA LEU A 59 12.51 2.69 -5.38
C LEU A 59 13.89 2.21 -4.97
N SER A 60 14.57 3.00 -4.16
CA SER A 60 15.71 2.51 -3.39
C SER A 60 15.20 1.49 -2.36
N GLY A 61 15.74 0.27 -2.36
CA GLY A 61 15.38 -0.77 -1.39
C GLY A 61 14.19 -1.67 -1.78
N GLY A 62 13.50 -1.40 -2.90
CA GLY A 62 12.38 -2.24 -3.36
C GLY A 62 12.74 -3.72 -3.53
N ASP A 63 13.99 -4.02 -3.92
CA ASP A 63 14.49 -5.39 -4.02
C ASP A 63 14.54 -6.10 -2.66
N ALA A 64 14.90 -5.40 -1.57
CA ALA A 64 14.95 -6.00 -0.23
C ALA A 64 13.55 -6.33 0.29
N VAL A 65 12.56 -5.47 -0.01
CA VAL A 65 11.15 -5.73 0.30
C VAL A 65 10.64 -6.92 -0.50
N GLY A 66 10.96 -6.96 -1.80
CA GLY A 66 10.63 -8.08 -2.67
C GLY A 66 11.22 -9.39 -2.15
N GLN A 67 12.49 -9.39 -1.73
CA GLN A 67 13.19 -10.53 -1.12
C GLN A 67 12.52 -11.02 0.17
N ALA A 68 12.21 -10.10 1.08
CA ALA A 68 11.55 -10.42 2.35
C ALA A 68 10.18 -11.08 2.16
N LEU A 69 9.48 -10.74 1.07
CA LEU A 69 8.14 -11.24 0.76
C LEU A 69 8.13 -12.35 -0.31
N GLN A 70 9.30 -12.76 -0.86
CA GLN A 70 9.41 -13.83 -1.87
C GLN A 70 8.63 -15.10 -1.53
N PRO A 71 8.61 -15.59 -0.28
CA PRO A 71 7.88 -16.81 0.05
C PRO A 71 6.38 -16.75 -0.28
N LEU A 72 5.80 -15.55 -0.41
CA LEU A 72 4.40 -15.39 -0.80
C LEU A 72 4.16 -15.59 -2.30
N GLY A 73 5.19 -15.42 -3.13
CA GLY A 73 5.13 -15.52 -4.59
C GLY A 73 3.99 -14.73 -5.22
N ASP A 74 3.40 -15.28 -6.27
CA ASP A 74 2.30 -14.68 -7.03
C ASP A 74 0.97 -14.58 -6.24
N ARG A 75 0.94 -15.09 -5.00
CA ARG A 75 -0.24 -14.97 -4.14
C ARG A 75 -0.36 -13.59 -3.51
N LEU A 76 0.76 -12.85 -3.40
CA LEU A 76 0.76 -11.50 -2.88
C LEU A 76 0.24 -10.50 -3.92
N VAL A 77 -0.80 -9.75 -3.56
CA VAL A 77 -1.35 -8.67 -4.40
C VAL A 77 -0.79 -7.33 -3.98
N ARG A 78 -0.78 -7.04 -2.67
CA ARG A 78 -0.30 -5.76 -2.13
C ARG A 78 0.03 -5.87 -0.65
N VAL A 79 1.00 -5.08 -0.20
CA VAL A 79 1.26 -4.80 1.21
C VAL A 79 1.07 -3.32 1.46
N TRP A 80 0.46 -3.00 2.59
CA TRP A 80 0.43 -1.68 3.18
C TRP A 80 1.22 -1.69 4.48
N LYS A 81 2.05 -0.67 4.71
CA LYS A 81 2.76 -0.45 5.96
C LYS A 81 2.31 0.87 6.55
N PHE A 82 1.90 0.82 7.82
CA PHE A 82 1.53 2.01 8.59
C PHE A 82 2.74 2.50 9.41
N ASP A 83 3.01 3.80 9.35
CA ASP A 83 3.97 4.46 10.23
C ASP A 83 3.22 5.26 11.31
N PRO A 84 3.18 4.79 12.58
CA PRO A 84 2.42 5.46 13.62
C PRO A 84 2.86 6.91 13.91
N PRO A 85 4.17 7.25 13.95
CA PRO A 85 4.62 8.62 14.19
C PRO A 85 4.12 9.63 13.16
N SER A 86 4.19 9.32 11.86
CA SER A 86 3.73 10.22 10.80
C SER A 86 2.25 10.02 10.42
N GLN A 87 1.61 8.97 10.94
CA GLN A 87 0.27 8.52 10.54
C GLN A 87 0.12 8.28 9.04
N ALA A 88 1.24 7.99 8.36
CA ALA A 88 1.27 7.78 6.92
C ALA A 88 1.22 6.30 6.55
N TRP A 89 0.69 6.04 5.36
CA TRP A 89 0.70 4.73 4.73
C TRP A 89 1.69 4.69 3.57
N SER A 90 2.43 3.59 3.48
CA SER A 90 3.24 3.23 2.33
C SER A 90 2.77 1.90 1.77
N PHE A 91 3.05 1.60 0.51
CA PHE A 91 2.63 0.35 -0.10
C PHE A 91 3.72 -0.36 -0.90
N TYR A 92 3.53 -1.66 -1.09
CA TYR A 92 4.32 -2.48 -2.00
C TYR A 92 3.37 -3.34 -2.83
N ASP A 93 3.56 -3.32 -4.14
CA ASP A 93 2.78 -4.11 -5.09
C ASP A 93 3.74 -4.84 -6.04
N PRO A 94 3.88 -6.16 -5.94
CA PRO A 94 4.89 -6.91 -6.70
C PRO A 94 4.58 -6.99 -8.20
N ARG A 95 3.38 -6.59 -8.64
CA ARG A 95 3.00 -6.66 -10.06
C ARG A 95 3.84 -5.68 -10.88
N PRO A 96 4.39 -6.07 -12.04
CA PRO A 96 5.27 -5.19 -12.85
C PRO A 96 4.68 -3.82 -13.18
N ALA A 97 3.36 -3.74 -13.38
CA ALA A 97 2.67 -2.48 -13.66
C ALA A 97 2.62 -1.51 -12.46
N MET A 98 2.81 -2.01 -11.24
CA MET A 98 2.68 -1.25 -9.99
C MET A 98 3.98 -1.19 -9.17
N SER A 99 4.92 -2.10 -9.40
CA SER A 99 6.14 -2.22 -8.59
C SER A 99 6.98 -0.94 -8.61
N VAL A 100 7.04 -0.26 -9.75
CA VAL A 100 7.76 1.02 -9.92
C VAL A 100 7.14 2.18 -9.12
N TYR A 101 5.89 2.03 -8.67
CA TYR A 101 5.14 3.04 -7.92
C TYR A 101 5.03 2.73 -6.43
N SER A 102 5.55 1.58 -5.98
CA SER A 102 5.56 1.22 -4.57
C SER A 102 6.29 2.30 -3.74
N THR A 103 6.15 2.30 -2.43
CA THR A 103 6.77 3.29 -1.53
C THR A 103 7.36 2.70 -0.26
N ILE A 104 7.16 1.40 0.01
CA ILE A 104 7.90 0.70 1.07
C ILE A 104 9.31 0.41 0.56
N ASP A 105 10.30 1.00 1.21
CA ASP A 105 11.73 0.78 0.96
C ASP A 105 12.33 -0.31 1.88
N LYS A 106 11.73 -0.50 3.05
CA LYS A 106 12.18 -1.46 4.07
C LYS A 106 11.02 -1.95 4.93
N ILE A 107 11.08 -3.24 5.26
CA ILE A 107 10.30 -3.86 6.32
C ILE A 107 11.24 -4.25 7.47
N SER A 108 10.89 -3.86 8.68
CA SER A 108 11.68 -4.04 9.92
C SER A 108 10.82 -4.67 11.01
N LYS A 109 11.48 -5.28 12.00
CA LYS A 109 10.81 -5.84 13.18
C LYS A 109 9.94 -4.79 13.87
N GLY A 110 8.69 -5.12 14.15
CA GLY A 110 7.70 -4.23 14.78
C GLY A 110 6.82 -3.47 13.80
N ASP A 111 7.10 -3.52 12.49
CA ASP A 111 6.25 -2.89 11.48
C ASP A 111 4.87 -3.54 11.45
N PHE A 112 3.83 -2.71 11.38
CA PHE A 112 2.46 -3.17 11.15
C PHE A 112 2.16 -3.20 9.65
N LEU A 113 1.83 -4.39 9.15
CA LEU A 113 1.54 -4.64 7.75
C LEU A 113 0.10 -5.12 7.56
N GLN A 114 -0.57 -4.59 6.56
CA GLN A 114 -1.76 -5.19 5.98
C GLN A 114 -1.39 -5.82 4.63
N MET A 115 -1.57 -7.14 4.50
CA MET A 115 -1.24 -7.90 3.30
C MET A 115 -2.52 -8.37 2.62
N ILE A 116 -2.61 -8.15 1.30
CA ILE A 116 -3.71 -8.60 0.46
C ILE A 116 -3.21 -9.76 -0.38
N LEU A 117 -3.84 -10.93 -0.22
CA LEU A 117 -3.51 -12.14 -0.98
C LEU A 117 -4.68 -12.55 -1.88
N ASN A 118 -4.38 -13.12 -3.05
CA ASN A 118 -5.39 -13.70 -3.94
C ASN A 118 -5.73 -15.17 -3.61
N ALA A 119 -4.91 -15.82 -2.78
CA ALA A 119 -5.09 -17.18 -2.29
C ALA A 119 -4.36 -17.37 -0.96
N GLY A 120 -4.91 -18.20 -0.07
CA GLY A 120 -4.30 -18.50 1.24
C GLY A 120 -3.06 -19.42 1.14
N GLN A 121 -2.22 -19.38 2.17
CA GLN A 121 -1.03 -20.23 2.31
C GLN A 121 -0.48 -20.23 3.75
N THR A 122 0.22 -21.29 4.13
CA THR A 122 1.10 -21.30 5.30
C THR A 122 2.54 -21.11 4.82
N VAL A 123 3.25 -20.18 5.44
CA VAL A 123 4.56 -19.72 4.98
C VAL A 123 5.40 -19.20 6.14
N THR A 124 6.72 -19.29 6.03
CA THR A 124 7.64 -18.65 6.99
C THR A 124 7.98 -17.23 6.53
N LEU A 125 7.59 -16.23 7.31
CA LEU A 125 7.93 -14.81 7.10
C LEU A 125 8.60 -14.25 8.36
N ASN A 126 9.74 -13.57 8.18
CA ASN A 126 10.57 -13.05 9.28
C ASN A 126 10.88 -14.12 10.34
N ASN A 127 11.28 -15.32 9.92
CA ASN A 127 11.58 -16.45 10.79
C ASN A 127 10.41 -16.96 11.65
N ALA A 128 9.17 -16.59 11.32
CA ALA A 128 7.97 -17.08 11.98
C ALA A 128 7.02 -17.74 10.96
N GLU A 129 6.48 -18.90 11.30
CA GLU A 129 5.42 -19.53 10.52
C GLU A 129 4.13 -18.71 10.64
N ARG A 130 3.46 -18.48 9.50
CA ARG A 130 2.23 -17.70 9.41
C ARG A 130 1.26 -18.42 8.49
N THR A 131 0.03 -18.60 8.97
CA THR A 131 -1.10 -19.03 8.14
C THR A 131 -1.85 -17.79 7.68
N LEU A 132 -1.84 -17.54 6.37
CA LEU A 132 -2.48 -16.41 5.73
C LEU A 132 -3.66 -16.91 4.87
N TYR A 133 -4.71 -16.11 4.82
CA TYR A 133 -5.93 -16.41 4.09
C TYR A 133 -6.02 -15.59 2.81
N GLN A 134 -6.88 -16.02 1.88
CA GLN A 134 -7.27 -15.17 0.76
C GLN A 134 -7.93 -13.89 1.28
N GLY A 135 -7.55 -12.74 0.72
CA GLY A 135 -8.02 -11.42 1.15
C GLY A 135 -7.04 -10.75 2.12
N VAL A 136 -7.60 -10.01 3.09
CA VAL A 136 -6.86 -9.13 4.00
C VAL A 136 -6.28 -9.94 5.18
N ASN A 137 -4.98 -9.76 5.42
CA ASN A 137 -4.27 -10.33 6.56
C ASN A 137 -3.50 -9.23 7.28
N PHE A 138 -3.48 -9.26 8.60
CA PHE A 138 -2.69 -8.34 9.41
C PHE A 138 -1.47 -9.05 9.98
N VAL A 139 -0.30 -8.46 9.75
CA VAL A 139 0.99 -9.03 10.09
C VAL A 139 1.80 -7.98 10.85
N PHE A 140 2.15 -8.30 12.09
CA PHE A 140 3.25 -7.62 12.77
C PHE A 140 4.53 -8.34 12.37
N TRP A 141 5.41 -7.61 11.68
CA TRP A 141 6.67 -8.15 11.16
C TRP A 141 7.62 -8.47 12.29
#